data_AF-A0A1Y2HCP8-F1
#
_entry.id   AF-A0A1Y2HCP8-F1
#
_cell.length_a   1.000
_cell.length_b   1.000
_cell.length_c   1.000
_cell.angle_alpha   90.00
_cell.angle_beta   90.00
_cell.angle_gamma   90.00
#
_symmetry.space_group_name_H-M   'P 1'
#
loop_
_entity.id
_entity.type
_entity.pdbx_description
1 polymer ?
#
loop_
_entity_poly.entity_id
_entity_poly.type
_entity_poly.pdbx_seq_one_letter_code
_entity_poly.pdbx_strand_id
1 'polypeptide(L)'
;MCEARHLYDQLAVLAPIMLSLTASSPIFRGYLADVDCRWNVIAGAVDCRTREERGQAPLEPQELDMWDESTNSTHKVQRTPRRIPKSRYDSISTYLSQHASFRDEYNDIPLPIDEKIEARLQSEGVDPQLARHIAHLFIRDPLVIYRELLHQDDSTVTDHFENLQSTNWQTMRFKPPPTTHPELGWRVEFRAMEVQPSDFENAAFSVFVVLISRVILCLDLDLYIPLSLVDANMQTAHKRDSVITGKFWFRNNVPCVEAAVEKLEAVQDCQPGCPSSSVSVASDDGLGSTPSTPGLNSSFGHHHDSSTECCGCSSFAPRSRSNSPLRKLLGGLSASTSPTTSPPSTSPPSMPQRVGSEVTNNMSALGLDMPPASVNGTSSTTASKPAPSKSTEWTQMSIDEIMNGSSTHTGLIPLARAFLDTLVMDDKVRTLVNTYLDLIADRAAGRIATSANWMRQFVMRHPEYKQDSRVSPQVAHDLLREVQKWTKLDAYPKVAPVLF
;
A
#
# COMPACT_ATOMS: atom_id res chain seq x y z
N MET A 1 13.76 -12.49 0.22
CA MET A 1 12.90 -12.09 1.35
C MET A 1 13.07 -10.61 1.68
N CYS A 2 14.28 -10.14 2.02
CA CYS A 2 14.54 -8.77 2.49
C CYS A 2 14.02 -7.65 1.56
N GLU A 3 14.27 -7.74 0.24
CA GLU A 3 13.72 -6.82 -0.78
C GLU A 3 12.19 -6.66 -0.68
N ALA A 4 11.46 -7.77 -0.49
CA ALA A 4 10.01 -7.76 -0.35
C ALA A 4 9.52 -7.20 1.00
N ARG A 5 10.32 -7.29 2.06
CA ARG A 5 10.01 -6.66 3.36
C ARG A 5 10.21 -5.15 3.28
N HIS A 6 11.32 -4.70 2.69
CA HIS A 6 11.56 -3.28 2.40
C HIS A 6 10.45 -2.71 1.49
N LEU A 7 10.08 -3.40 0.40
CA LEU A 7 8.99 -2.94 -0.47
C LEU A 7 7.62 -2.92 0.22
N TYR A 8 7.30 -3.90 1.08
CA TYR A 8 6.05 -3.88 1.85
C TYR A 8 5.96 -2.61 2.70
N ASP A 9 7.06 -2.25 3.36
CA ASP A 9 7.14 -1.08 4.25
C ASP A 9 7.05 0.24 3.49
N GLN A 10 7.91 0.48 2.49
CA GLN A 10 7.92 1.75 1.75
C GLN A 10 6.60 2.00 1.01
N LEU A 11 5.98 0.94 0.47
CA LEU A 11 4.68 1.06 -0.19
C LEU A 11 3.52 1.24 0.79
N ALA A 12 3.63 0.81 2.05
CA ALA A 12 2.57 1.04 3.05
C ALA A 12 2.36 2.53 3.36
N VAL A 13 3.41 3.35 3.29
CA VAL A 13 3.33 4.82 3.41
C VAL A 13 2.55 5.44 2.24
N LEU A 14 2.68 4.86 1.04
CA LEU A 14 1.96 5.30 -0.17
C LEU A 14 0.49 4.83 -0.22
N ALA A 15 0.09 3.84 0.58
CA ALA A 15 -1.27 3.31 0.60
C ALA A 15 -2.37 4.39 0.79
N PRO A 16 -2.33 5.27 1.81
CA PRO A 16 -3.32 6.35 1.95
C PRO A 16 -3.25 7.41 0.84
N ILE A 17 -2.04 7.71 0.34
CA ILE A 17 -1.82 8.67 -0.75
C ILE A 17 -2.53 8.18 -2.02
N MET A 18 -2.33 6.92 -2.37
CA MET A 18 -2.96 6.29 -3.54
C MET A 18 -4.46 6.03 -3.33
N LEU A 19 -4.92 5.77 -2.11
CA LEU A 19 -6.36 5.70 -1.80
C LEU A 19 -7.07 7.02 -2.14
N SER A 20 -6.52 8.15 -1.66
CA SER A 20 -7.05 9.48 -1.95
C SER A 20 -6.98 9.84 -3.44
N LEU A 21 -5.83 9.59 -4.10
CA LEU A 21 -5.60 9.90 -5.51
C LEU A 21 -6.47 9.08 -6.48
N THR A 22 -6.95 7.90 -6.05
CA THR A 22 -7.80 7.01 -6.87
C THR A 22 -9.30 7.10 -6.54
N ALA A 23 -9.69 7.88 -5.53
CA ALA A 23 -11.07 8.01 -5.00
C ALA A 23 -12.20 7.83 -6.03
N SER A 24 -13.04 6.80 -5.86
CA SER A 24 -14.04 6.35 -6.85
C SER A 24 -15.41 5.99 -6.23
N SER A 25 -15.59 6.15 -4.92
CA SER A 25 -16.75 5.66 -4.17
C SER A 25 -17.47 6.76 -3.34
N PRO A 26 -18.14 7.75 -3.97
CA PRO A 26 -18.82 8.85 -3.27
C PRO A 26 -20.29 8.53 -2.90
N ILE A 27 -20.82 7.38 -3.32
CA ILE A 27 -22.25 7.03 -3.21
C ILE A 27 -22.41 5.69 -2.51
N PHE A 28 -23.15 5.65 -1.41
CA PHE A 28 -23.47 4.43 -0.68
C PHE A 28 -24.97 4.33 -0.40
N ARG A 29 -25.56 3.14 -0.64
CA ARG A 29 -26.99 2.83 -0.37
C ARG A 29 -28.01 3.84 -0.95
N GLY A 30 -27.68 4.51 -2.05
CA GLY A 30 -28.54 5.52 -2.67
C GLY A 30 -28.40 6.94 -2.09
N TYR A 31 -27.32 7.23 -1.37
CA TYR A 31 -27.00 8.56 -0.85
C TYR A 31 -25.60 9.01 -1.29
N LEU A 32 -25.43 10.30 -1.59
CA LEU A 32 -24.11 10.93 -1.59
C LEU A 32 -23.57 10.92 -0.16
N ALA A 33 -22.39 10.33 0.04
CA ALA A 33 -21.72 10.30 1.33
C ALA A 33 -20.72 11.46 1.46
N ASP A 34 -20.26 11.73 2.68
CA ASP A 34 -19.21 12.73 2.96
C ASP A 34 -17.78 12.15 2.93
N VAL A 35 -17.63 11.09 2.15
CA VAL A 35 -16.38 10.38 1.85
C VAL A 35 -16.37 10.02 0.37
N ASP A 36 -15.19 9.85 -0.22
CA ASP A 36 -15.02 9.52 -1.65
C ASP A 36 -14.39 8.12 -1.89
N CYS A 37 -14.13 7.36 -0.82
CA CYS A 37 -13.36 6.11 -0.83
C CYS A 37 -14.09 4.97 -0.12
N ARG A 38 -13.93 3.72 -0.58
CA ARG A 38 -14.64 2.53 -0.06
C ARG A 38 -14.12 1.95 1.25
N TRP A 39 -12.92 2.36 1.67
CA TRP A 39 -12.08 1.54 2.54
C TRP A 39 -12.71 1.27 3.91
N ASN A 40 -13.23 2.30 4.60
CA ASN A 40 -13.93 2.16 5.88
C ASN A 40 -15.24 1.34 5.78
N VAL A 41 -15.95 1.39 4.65
CA VAL A 41 -17.16 0.60 4.41
C VAL A 41 -16.83 -0.89 4.30
N ILE A 42 -15.75 -1.25 3.59
CA ILE A 42 -15.29 -2.64 3.55
C ILE A 42 -14.70 -3.07 4.92
N ALA A 43 -13.94 -2.20 5.58
CA ALA A 43 -13.39 -2.46 6.91
C ALA A 43 -14.45 -2.84 7.94
N GLY A 44 -15.60 -2.14 7.93
CA GLY A 44 -16.76 -2.43 8.77
C GLY A 44 -17.60 -3.62 8.29
N ALA A 45 -17.66 -3.89 6.98
CA ALA A 45 -18.45 -5.00 6.42
C ALA A 45 -17.91 -6.39 6.80
N VAL A 46 -16.63 -6.49 7.19
CA VAL A 46 -16.00 -7.75 7.67
C VAL A 46 -15.37 -7.59 9.07
N ASP A 47 -15.79 -6.58 9.85
CA ASP A 47 -15.34 -6.39 11.23
C ASP A 47 -16.02 -7.40 12.16
N CYS A 48 -15.43 -8.59 12.27
CA CYS A 48 -15.92 -9.67 13.13
C CYS A 48 -15.73 -9.41 14.63
N ARG A 49 -15.21 -8.25 15.05
CA ARG A 49 -14.87 -8.00 16.45
C ARG A 49 -16.10 -7.96 17.36
N THR A 50 -16.01 -8.62 18.52
CA THR A 50 -17.04 -8.53 19.56
C THR A 50 -17.14 -7.10 20.14
N ARG A 51 -18.08 -6.88 21.07
CA ARG A 51 -18.15 -5.60 21.78
C ARG A 51 -16.94 -5.43 22.70
N GLU A 52 -16.49 -6.52 23.31
CA GLU A 52 -15.35 -6.60 24.21
C GLU A 52 -14.05 -6.32 23.43
N GLU A 53 -13.85 -6.94 22.26
CA GLU A 53 -12.66 -6.67 21.44
C GLU A 53 -12.57 -5.21 20.96
N ARG A 54 -13.72 -4.58 20.67
CA ARG A 54 -13.83 -3.15 20.31
C ARG A 54 -13.79 -2.18 21.51
N GLY A 55 -13.66 -2.67 22.74
CA GLY A 55 -13.67 -1.81 23.94
C GLY A 55 -15.04 -1.26 24.35
N GLN A 56 -16.13 -1.75 23.75
CA GLN A 56 -17.53 -1.34 23.99
C GLN A 56 -18.23 -2.13 25.12
N ALA A 57 -17.46 -2.93 25.85
CA ALA A 57 -17.84 -3.74 27.01
C ALA A 57 -16.58 -4.05 27.86
N PRO A 58 -16.69 -4.49 29.13
CA PRO A 58 -15.57 -5.02 29.92
C PRO A 58 -14.89 -6.25 29.29
N LEU A 59 -13.76 -6.71 29.83
CA LEU A 59 -13.11 -7.97 29.41
C LEU A 59 -13.48 -9.10 30.37
N GLU A 60 -14.75 -9.51 30.33
CA GLU A 60 -15.21 -10.66 31.12
C GLU A 60 -14.81 -12.00 30.45
N PRO A 61 -14.52 -13.06 31.22
CA PRO A 61 -14.39 -14.42 30.70
C PRO A 61 -15.68 -14.87 29.99
N GLN A 62 -15.55 -15.45 28.80
CA GLN A 62 -16.68 -15.98 28.02
C GLN A 62 -16.60 -17.49 27.94
N GLU A 63 -17.73 -18.16 28.22
CA GLU A 63 -17.81 -19.63 28.19
C GLU A 63 -18.22 -20.12 26.79
N LEU A 64 -17.26 -20.69 26.08
CA LEU A 64 -17.40 -21.15 24.70
C LEU A 64 -17.53 -22.67 24.63
N ASP A 65 -18.28 -23.14 23.64
CA ASP A 65 -18.31 -24.56 23.26
C ASP A 65 -17.12 -24.88 22.36
N MET A 66 -16.22 -25.75 22.81
CA MET A 66 -15.11 -26.28 22.04
C MET A 66 -15.36 -27.75 21.71
N TRP A 67 -15.31 -28.10 20.43
CA TRP A 67 -15.38 -29.48 19.97
C TRP A 67 -14.00 -30.15 20.08
N ASP A 68 -13.94 -31.33 20.69
CA ASP A 68 -12.77 -32.20 20.69
C ASP A 68 -13.06 -33.45 19.84
N GLU A 69 -12.28 -33.62 18.77
CA GLU A 69 -12.41 -34.74 17.84
C GLU A 69 -11.83 -36.05 18.42
N SER A 70 -10.87 -35.95 19.34
CA SER A 70 -10.24 -37.13 19.97
C SER A 70 -11.16 -37.84 20.96
N THR A 71 -12.06 -37.08 21.60
CA THR A 71 -13.12 -37.61 22.48
C THR A 71 -14.50 -37.64 21.82
N ASN A 72 -14.65 -37.04 20.64
CA ASN A 72 -15.91 -36.87 19.90
C ASN A 72 -17.00 -36.19 20.78
N SER A 73 -16.62 -35.11 21.46
CA SER A 73 -17.49 -34.41 22.41
C SER A 73 -17.22 -32.91 22.51
N THR A 74 -18.25 -32.15 22.88
CA THR A 74 -18.15 -30.71 23.17
C THR A 74 -17.85 -30.48 24.64
N HIS A 75 -16.88 -29.61 24.93
CA HIS A 75 -16.52 -29.18 26.28
C HIS A 75 -16.57 -27.66 26.41
N LYS A 76 -16.89 -27.17 27.61
CA LYS A 76 -16.89 -25.73 27.92
C LYS A 76 -15.47 -25.23 28.19
N VAL A 77 -15.08 -24.16 27.50
CA VAL A 77 -13.78 -23.50 27.67
C VAL A 77 -14.02 -22.02 27.99
N GLN A 78 -13.35 -21.53 29.03
CA GLN A 78 -13.38 -20.11 29.39
C GLN A 78 -12.29 -19.36 28.61
N ARG A 79 -12.70 -18.42 27.76
CA ARG A 79 -11.82 -17.53 26.97
C ARG A 79 -12.13 -16.09 27.31
N THR A 80 -11.20 -15.37 27.92
CA THR A 80 -11.30 -13.91 28.04
C THR A 80 -10.91 -13.26 26.70
N PRO A 81 -11.73 -12.37 26.12
CA PRO A 81 -11.35 -11.62 24.91
C PRO A 81 -10.13 -10.72 25.14
N ARG A 82 -9.48 -10.28 24.07
CA ARG A 82 -8.41 -9.26 24.08
C ARG A 82 -8.88 -8.00 23.36
N ARG A 83 -8.40 -6.81 23.74
CA ARG A 83 -8.70 -5.58 22.96
C ARG A 83 -7.99 -5.66 21.61
N ILE A 84 -8.70 -5.36 20.52
CA ILE A 84 -8.11 -5.34 19.17
C ILE A 84 -8.45 -4.00 18.49
N PRO A 85 -7.48 -3.07 18.32
CA PRO A 85 -7.76 -1.71 17.85
C PRO A 85 -8.36 -1.61 16.44
N LYS A 86 -7.90 -2.48 15.53
CA LYS A 86 -8.23 -2.47 14.10
C LYS A 86 -9.20 -3.60 13.72
N SER A 87 -9.96 -3.41 12.64
CA SER A 87 -10.69 -4.52 11.98
C SER A 87 -9.69 -5.53 11.42
N ARG A 88 -10.14 -6.72 11.00
CA ARG A 88 -9.28 -7.65 10.22
C ARG A 88 -9.11 -7.20 8.76
N TYR A 89 -9.87 -6.20 8.32
CA TYR A 89 -9.63 -5.42 7.10
C TYR A 89 -9.32 -3.98 7.53
N ASP A 90 -8.06 -3.56 7.46
CA ASP A 90 -7.62 -2.25 7.96
C ASP A 90 -6.22 -1.88 7.40
N SER A 91 -5.64 -0.74 7.78
CA SER A 91 -4.22 -0.46 7.47
C SER A 91 -3.27 -1.51 8.09
N ILE A 92 -2.01 -1.54 7.63
CA ILE A 92 -0.98 -2.40 8.24
C ILE A 92 -0.83 -2.12 9.74
N SER A 93 -0.44 -3.14 10.50
CA SER A 93 -0.25 -3.04 11.96
C SER A 93 1.22 -2.98 12.38
N THR A 94 2.15 -3.37 11.50
CA THR A 94 3.58 -3.45 11.78
C THR A 94 4.37 -3.38 10.47
N TYR A 95 5.49 -2.64 10.49
CA TYR A 95 6.54 -2.72 9.48
C TYR A 95 7.37 -3.99 9.67
N LEU A 96 7.94 -4.50 8.58
CA LEU A 96 8.55 -5.83 8.48
C LEU A 96 10.04 -5.81 8.21
N SER A 97 10.63 -4.73 7.72
CA SER A 97 11.99 -4.74 7.20
C SER A 97 13.06 -4.57 8.29
N GLN A 98 14.17 -5.27 8.10
CA GLN A 98 15.41 -5.12 8.86
C GLN A 98 16.40 -4.18 8.12
N HIS A 99 15.88 -3.24 7.32
CA HIS A 99 16.70 -2.32 6.52
C HIS A 99 17.33 -1.23 7.39
N ALA A 100 18.49 -0.70 7.00
CA ALA A 100 19.22 0.31 7.78
C ALA A 100 18.45 1.64 8.01
N SER A 101 17.44 1.93 7.19
CA SER A 101 16.52 3.06 7.37
C SER A 101 15.34 2.79 8.30
N PHE A 102 15.05 1.52 8.65
CA PHE A 102 14.01 1.18 9.61
C PHE A 102 14.47 1.48 11.05
N ARG A 103 13.54 1.97 11.88
CA ARG A 103 13.72 2.15 13.32
C ARG A 103 12.49 1.60 14.04
N ASP A 104 12.68 0.90 15.16
CA ASP A 104 11.57 0.29 15.92
C ASP A 104 10.51 1.31 16.37
N GLU A 105 10.92 2.56 16.61
CA GLU A 105 10.03 3.70 16.92
C GLU A 105 8.99 4.02 15.84
N TYR A 106 9.12 3.47 14.62
CA TYR A 106 8.07 3.59 13.60
C TYR A 106 6.89 2.63 13.83
N ASN A 107 7.07 1.56 14.60
CA ASN A 107 6.00 0.65 15.04
C ASN A 107 5.34 1.17 16.33
N ASP A 108 4.81 2.39 16.30
CA ASP A 108 4.33 3.15 17.46
C ASP A 108 2.86 2.89 17.86
N ILE A 109 2.17 1.98 17.16
CA ILE A 109 0.76 1.64 17.41
C ILE A 109 0.60 0.35 18.22
N PRO A 110 -0.46 0.19 19.03
CA PRO A 110 -0.69 -1.03 19.79
C PRO A 110 -0.90 -2.25 18.88
N LEU A 111 -0.03 -3.25 19.02
CA LEU A 111 -0.03 -4.49 18.25
C LEU A 111 -0.34 -5.70 19.15
N PRO A 112 -1.62 -6.07 19.34
CA PRO A 112 -1.95 -7.32 20.02
C PRO A 112 -1.45 -8.51 19.21
N ILE A 113 -0.76 -9.45 19.87
CA ILE A 113 -0.24 -10.69 19.26
C ILE A 113 -0.81 -11.90 20.00
N ASP A 114 -0.54 -13.11 19.48
CA ASP A 114 -0.58 -14.32 20.29
C ASP A 114 0.85 -14.75 20.68
N GLU A 115 1.17 -14.56 21.96
CA GLU A 115 2.52 -14.76 22.52
C GLU A 115 3.04 -16.19 22.33
N LYS A 116 2.16 -17.20 22.36
CA LYS A 116 2.53 -18.60 22.16
C LYS A 116 2.95 -18.87 20.71
N ILE A 117 2.31 -18.19 19.76
CA ILE A 117 2.61 -18.30 18.33
C ILE A 117 3.89 -17.52 18.02
N GLU A 118 4.07 -16.32 18.59
CA GLU A 118 5.32 -15.58 18.47
C GLU A 118 6.51 -16.40 19.00
N ALA A 119 6.39 -16.96 20.22
CA ALA A 119 7.44 -17.77 20.83
C ALA A 119 7.77 -19.03 20.01
N ARG A 120 6.74 -19.76 19.50
CA ARG A 120 6.94 -20.94 18.64
C ARG A 120 7.66 -20.56 17.35
N LEU A 121 7.24 -19.49 16.67
CA LEU A 121 7.87 -19.04 15.43
C LEU A 121 9.34 -18.68 15.66
N GLN A 122 9.67 -18.00 16.77
CA GLN A 122 11.05 -17.67 17.11
C GLN A 122 11.89 -18.90 17.47
N SER A 123 11.34 -19.90 18.17
CA SER A 123 12.08 -21.15 18.46
C SER A 123 12.36 -22.00 17.22
N GLU A 124 11.50 -21.91 16.18
CA GLU A 124 11.70 -22.55 14.88
C GLU A 124 12.53 -21.68 13.91
N GLY A 125 13.16 -20.59 14.39
CA GLY A 125 14.10 -19.78 13.63
C GLY A 125 13.51 -18.66 12.76
N VAL A 126 12.21 -18.35 12.88
CA VAL A 126 11.63 -17.14 12.25
C VAL A 126 12.08 -15.90 13.03
N ASP A 127 12.59 -14.88 12.33
CA ASP A 127 13.11 -13.69 13.00
C ASP A 127 12.02 -12.93 13.80
N PRO A 128 12.39 -12.22 14.88
CA PRO A 128 11.41 -11.66 15.81
C PRO A 128 10.36 -10.73 15.17
N GLN A 129 10.73 -9.96 14.14
CA GLN A 129 9.83 -9.00 13.49
C GLN A 129 8.81 -9.70 12.58
N LEU A 130 9.22 -10.74 11.84
CA LEU A 130 8.30 -11.55 11.04
C LEU A 130 7.45 -12.47 11.92
N ALA A 131 8.02 -13.06 12.98
CA ALA A 131 7.29 -13.84 13.97
C ALA A 131 6.17 -13.00 14.62
N ARG A 132 6.48 -11.77 15.02
CA ARG A 132 5.54 -10.78 15.58
C ARG A 132 4.42 -10.41 14.62
N HIS A 133 4.73 -10.22 13.34
CA HIS A 133 3.73 -9.97 12.31
C HIS A 133 2.75 -11.13 12.16
N ILE A 134 3.25 -12.37 12.02
CA ILE A 134 2.40 -13.56 11.88
C ILE A 134 1.57 -13.77 13.17
N ALA A 135 2.16 -13.63 14.34
CA ALA A 135 1.47 -13.70 15.63
C ALA A 135 0.37 -12.63 15.79
N HIS A 136 0.47 -11.47 15.12
CA HIS A 136 -0.63 -10.51 15.02
C HIS A 136 -1.75 -10.98 14.11
N LEU A 137 -1.46 -11.53 12.93
CA LEU A 137 -2.49 -12.06 12.02
C LEU A 137 -3.29 -13.20 12.66
N PHE A 138 -2.64 -13.99 13.52
CA PHE A 138 -3.19 -15.16 14.21
C PHE A 138 -3.95 -14.82 15.51
N ILE A 139 -4.13 -13.55 15.89
CA ILE A 139 -5.11 -13.18 16.94
C ILE A 139 -6.56 -13.34 16.48
N ARG A 140 -6.78 -13.59 15.19
CA ARG A 140 -8.09 -13.70 14.55
C ARG A 140 -8.52 -15.16 14.48
N ASP A 141 -9.78 -15.43 14.79
CA ASP A 141 -10.37 -16.73 14.53
C ASP A 141 -10.60 -16.93 13.01
N PRO A 142 -10.50 -18.17 12.49
CA PRO A 142 -10.90 -18.52 11.12
C PRO A 142 -12.38 -18.17 10.84
N LEU A 143 -12.69 -17.67 9.65
CA LEU A 143 -14.07 -17.30 9.28
C LEU A 143 -14.82 -18.43 8.54
N VAL A 144 -14.12 -19.24 7.76
CA VAL A 144 -14.67 -20.32 6.93
C VAL A 144 -13.67 -21.46 6.92
N ILE A 145 -14.10 -22.66 7.29
CA ILE A 145 -13.32 -23.90 7.14
C ILE A 145 -14.25 -24.93 6.48
N TYR A 146 -13.76 -25.62 5.44
CA TYR A 146 -14.46 -26.75 4.83
C TYR A 146 -14.06 -28.04 5.56
N ARG A 147 -15.02 -28.96 5.74
CA ARG A 147 -14.81 -30.20 6.51
C ARG A 147 -13.72 -31.07 5.89
N GLU A 148 -13.69 -31.06 4.57
CA GLU A 148 -12.77 -31.77 3.68
C GLU A 148 -11.32 -31.25 3.81
N LEU A 149 -11.14 -30.08 4.41
CA LEU A 149 -9.85 -29.40 4.61
C LEU A 149 -9.44 -29.33 6.09
N LEU A 150 -10.14 -30.01 7.00
CA LEU A 150 -9.78 -30.04 8.43
C LEU A 150 -8.42 -30.74 8.66
N HIS A 151 -8.18 -31.86 8.00
CA HIS A 151 -6.96 -32.65 8.12
C HIS A 151 -6.11 -32.47 6.85
N GLN A 152 -4.86 -32.07 7.02
CA GLN A 152 -3.94 -31.73 5.93
C GLN A 152 -2.52 -32.24 6.21
N ASP A 153 -1.68 -32.25 5.18
CA ASP A 153 -0.25 -32.49 5.29
C ASP A 153 0.49 -31.13 5.25
N ASP A 154 0.79 -30.61 6.43
CA ASP A 154 1.52 -29.34 6.64
C ASP A 154 2.91 -29.30 5.94
N SER A 155 3.44 -30.44 5.47
CA SER A 155 4.69 -30.48 4.72
C SER A 155 4.53 -30.18 3.21
N THR A 156 3.30 -30.22 2.68
CA THR A 156 3.01 -30.00 1.25
C THR A 156 1.97 -28.91 0.96
N VAL A 157 1.01 -28.67 1.86
CA VAL A 157 -0.06 -27.67 1.69
C VAL A 157 -0.05 -26.59 2.78
N THR A 158 -0.63 -25.43 2.48
CA THR A 158 -0.61 -24.24 3.36
C THR A 158 -1.99 -23.64 3.60
N ASP A 159 -3.08 -24.37 3.34
CA ASP A 159 -4.42 -23.79 3.33
C ASP A 159 -4.90 -23.37 4.72
N HIS A 160 -4.40 -24.01 5.79
CA HIS A 160 -4.62 -23.56 7.18
C HIS A 160 -3.96 -22.20 7.46
N PHE A 161 -2.74 -21.98 6.97
CA PHE A 161 -2.06 -20.68 7.05
C PHE A 161 -2.77 -19.63 6.18
N GLU A 162 -3.12 -19.98 4.93
CA GLU A 162 -3.85 -19.09 4.03
C GLU A 162 -5.28 -18.80 4.53
N ASN A 163 -5.89 -19.63 5.38
CA ASN A 163 -7.16 -19.29 6.03
C ASN A 163 -7.06 -17.97 6.83
N LEU A 164 -5.99 -17.83 7.62
CA LEU A 164 -5.76 -16.65 8.45
C LEU A 164 -5.08 -15.51 7.67
N GLN A 165 -4.10 -15.82 6.82
CA GLN A 165 -3.43 -14.83 5.96
C GLN A 165 -4.40 -14.20 4.94
N SER A 166 -5.20 -15.01 4.23
CA SER A 166 -6.13 -14.51 3.22
C SER A 166 -7.30 -13.73 3.82
N THR A 167 -7.66 -13.96 5.09
CA THR A 167 -8.73 -13.25 5.83
C THR A 167 -8.23 -12.14 6.77
N ASN A 168 -6.93 -11.81 6.76
CA ASN A 168 -6.42 -10.53 7.23
C ASN A 168 -6.13 -9.64 6.00
N TRP A 169 -6.99 -8.65 5.76
CA TRP A 169 -7.05 -7.88 4.51
C TRP A 169 -6.45 -6.49 4.67
N GLN A 170 -5.13 -6.40 4.80
CA GLN A 170 -4.45 -5.12 5.01
C GLN A 170 -4.25 -4.29 3.74
N THR A 171 -3.86 -3.00 3.88
CA THR A 171 -3.50 -2.10 2.76
C THR A 171 -2.31 -2.62 1.93
N MET A 172 -1.39 -3.31 2.59
CA MET A 172 -0.36 -4.15 1.98
C MET A 172 -0.52 -5.58 2.48
N ARG A 173 -0.21 -6.59 1.65
CA ARG A 173 -0.06 -7.98 2.10
C ARG A 173 1.31 -8.52 1.72
N PHE A 174 2.02 -9.09 2.69
CA PHE A 174 3.29 -9.78 2.53
C PHE A 174 3.01 -11.27 2.33
N LYS A 175 3.38 -11.83 1.17
CA LYS A 175 2.97 -13.17 0.73
C LYS A 175 4.20 -14.09 0.61
N PRO A 176 4.22 -15.26 1.28
CA PRO A 176 5.27 -16.26 1.06
C PRO A 176 5.22 -16.81 -0.38
N PRO A 177 6.24 -17.56 -0.82
CA PRO A 177 6.14 -18.39 -2.03
C PRO A 177 5.00 -19.43 -1.84
N PRO A 178 4.15 -19.70 -2.85
CA PRO A 178 3.24 -20.84 -2.81
C PRO A 178 4.03 -22.16 -2.84
N THR A 179 3.58 -23.20 -2.12
CA THR A 179 4.24 -24.53 -2.17
C THR A 179 4.22 -25.14 -3.58
N THR A 180 3.18 -24.87 -4.36
CA THR A 180 3.03 -25.31 -5.76
C THR A 180 3.86 -24.51 -6.77
N HIS A 181 4.34 -23.32 -6.40
CA HIS A 181 5.02 -22.37 -7.30
C HIS A 181 6.12 -21.56 -6.58
N PRO A 182 7.12 -22.22 -5.95
CA PRO A 182 8.13 -21.55 -5.13
C PRO A 182 9.00 -20.56 -5.95
N GLU A 183 9.09 -20.73 -7.27
CA GLU A 183 9.78 -19.83 -8.20
C GLU A 183 9.19 -18.41 -8.25
N LEU A 184 7.92 -18.24 -7.82
CA LEU A 184 7.28 -16.92 -7.69
C LEU A 184 7.79 -16.12 -6.48
N GLY A 185 8.44 -16.78 -5.53
CA GLY A 185 9.13 -16.15 -4.41
C GLY A 185 8.25 -15.36 -3.43
N TRP A 186 8.92 -14.55 -2.62
CA TRP A 186 8.29 -13.61 -1.69
C TRP A 186 7.70 -12.42 -2.45
N ARG A 187 6.42 -12.14 -2.24
CA ARG A 187 5.66 -11.16 -3.03
C ARG A 187 4.99 -10.13 -2.11
N VAL A 188 4.79 -8.93 -2.64
CA VAL A 188 3.97 -7.89 -2.01
C VAL A 188 2.73 -7.61 -2.84
N GLU A 189 1.62 -7.30 -2.17
CA GLU A 189 0.34 -6.97 -2.82
C GLU A 189 -0.12 -5.60 -2.32
N PHE A 190 -0.20 -4.62 -3.22
CA PHE A 190 -0.70 -3.26 -2.94
C PHE A 190 -2.21 -3.22 -3.12
N ARG A 191 -2.97 -2.89 -2.07
CA ARG A 191 -4.42 -3.19 -2.01
C ARG A 191 -5.32 -1.97 -1.80
N ALA A 192 -4.75 -0.79 -1.54
CA ALA A 192 -5.51 0.41 -1.19
C ALA A 192 -6.34 1.01 -2.34
N MET A 193 -5.79 1.03 -3.56
CA MET A 193 -6.37 1.77 -4.71
C MET A 193 -7.82 1.38 -5.01
N GLU A 194 -8.62 2.38 -5.41
CA GLU A 194 -9.97 2.18 -5.94
C GLU A 194 -9.93 1.79 -7.42
N VAL A 195 -10.92 1.03 -7.90
CA VAL A 195 -11.07 0.71 -9.33
C VAL A 195 -11.60 1.93 -10.11
N GLN A 196 -11.05 2.14 -11.29
CA GLN A 196 -11.35 3.27 -12.17
C GLN A 196 -12.31 2.86 -13.32
N PRO A 197 -13.08 3.80 -13.92
CA PRO A 197 -14.02 3.49 -15.00
C PRO A 197 -13.41 2.98 -16.31
N SER A 198 -12.16 3.34 -16.65
CA SER A 198 -11.48 2.92 -17.88
C SER A 198 -10.27 2.02 -17.63
N ASP A 199 -9.93 1.17 -18.60
CA ASP A 199 -8.74 0.30 -18.51
C ASP A 199 -7.46 1.14 -18.57
N PHE A 200 -7.47 2.26 -19.32
CA PHE A 200 -6.41 3.26 -19.36
C PHE A 200 -6.05 3.80 -17.96
N GLU A 201 -7.04 4.20 -17.16
CA GLU A 201 -6.81 4.69 -15.79
C GLU A 201 -6.27 3.59 -14.88
N ASN A 202 -6.88 2.39 -14.93
CA ASN A 202 -6.44 1.25 -14.13
C ASN A 202 -5.00 0.82 -14.50
N ALA A 203 -4.65 0.86 -15.80
CA ALA A 203 -3.31 0.62 -16.29
C ALA A 203 -2.33 1.70 -15.82
N ALA A 204 -2.71 2.98 -15.86
CA ALA A 204 -1.86 4.08 -15.41
C ALA A 204 -1.42 3.91 -13.95
N PHE A 205 -2.38 3.67 -13.04
CA PHE A 205 -2.08 3.46 -11.62
C PHE A 205 -1.32 2.15 -11.37
N SER A 206 -1.63 1.07 -12.10
CA SER A 206 -0.91 -0.20 -11.99
C SER A 206 0.55 -0.09 -12.44
N VAL A 207 0.79 0.58 -13.57
CA VAL A 207 2.14 0.87 -14.07
C VAL A 207 2.89 1.80 -13.12
N PHE A 208 2.24 2.80 -12.52
CA PHE A 208 2.86 3.65 -11.52
C PHE A 208 3.30 2.90 -10.26
N VAL A 209 2.47 2.00 -9.70
CA VAL A 209 2.86 1.20 -8.53
C VAL A 209 4.05 0.27 -8.86
N VAL A 210 4.09 -0.31 -10.06
CA VAL A 210 5.25 -1.10 -10.53
C VAL A 210 6.49 -0.20 -10.70
N LEU A 211 6.33 0.98 -11.31
CA LEU A 211 7.43 1.91 -11.57
C LEU A 211 8.02 2.47 -10.26
N ILE A 212 7.19 2.96 -9.34
CA ILE A 212 7.66 3.51 -8.06
C ILE A 212 8.29 2.42 -7.19
N SER A 213 7.88 1.16 -7.29
CA SER A 213 8.58 0.04 -6.61
C SER A 213 10.02 -0.14 -7.13
N ARG A 214 10.29 0.18 -8.40
CA ARG A 214 11.66 0.18 -8.96
C ARG A 214 12.44 1.43 -8.57
N VAL A 215 11.79 2.61 -8.57
CA VAL A 215 12.40 3.85 -8.06
C VAL A 215 12.83 3.69 -6.59
N ILE A 216 11.94 3.15 -5.74
CA ILE A 216 12.22 2.88 -4.32
C ILE A 216 13.47 2.00 -4.15
N LEU A 217 13.54 0.87 -4.87
CA LEU A 217 14.68 -0.04 -4.76
C LEU A 217 15.97 0.51 -5.38
N CYS A 218 15.90 1.16 -6.54
CA CYS A 218 17.09 1.65 -7.25
C CYS A 218 17.67 2.94 -6.63
N LEU A 219 16.85 3.75 -5.96
CA LEU A 219 17.31 4.93 -5.21
C LEU A 219 17.51 4.66 -3.72
N ASP A 220 17.10 3.49 -3.21
CA ASP A 220 17.00 3.16 -1.78
C ASP A 220 16.26 4.28 -1.00
N LEU A 221 14.98 4.47 -1.34
CA LEU A 221 14.15 5.54 -0.76
C LEU A 221 13.73 5.20 0.67
N ASP A 222 14.09 6.08 1.59
CA ASP A 222 13.55 6.12 2.95
C ASP A 222 12.28 6.99 3.00
N LEU A 223 11.11 6.35 2.94
CA LEU A 223 9.80 6.98 3.11
C LEU A 223 9.24 6.80 4.53
N TYR A 224 9.97 6.17 5.47
CA TYR A 224 9.41 5.78 6.76
C TYR A 224 8.85 6.96 7.57
N ILE A 225 7.62 6.77 8.04
CA ILE A 225 6.97 7.56 9.08
C ILE A 225 6.35 6.61 10.11
N PRO A 226 6.15 7.02 11.38
CA PRO A 226 5.45 6.22 12.36
C PRO A 226 4.06 5.77 11.89
N LEU A 227 3.65 4.54 12.24
CA LEU A 227 2.39 3.95 11.81
C LEU A 227 1.16 4.74 12.30
N SER A 228 1.23 5.45 13.43
CA SER A 228 0.17 6.38 13.85
C SER A 228 -0.09 7.49 12.82
N LEU A 229 0.95 7.91 12.07
CA LEU A 229 0.83 8.89 11.00
C LEU A 229 0.35 8.26 9.69
N VAL A 230 0.69 7.00 9.41
CA VAL A 230 0.07 6.23 8.32
C VAL A 230 -1.43 6.05 8.56
N ASP A 231 -1.83 5.76 9.81
CA ASP A 231 -3.24 5.66 10.21
C ASP A 231 -3.96 7.02 10.14
N ALA A 232 -3.32 8.11 10.59
CA ALA A 232 -3.85 9.46 10.42
C ALA A 232 -4.03 9.83 8.93
N ASN A 233 -3.08 9.43 8.08
CA ASN A 233 -3.17 9.60 6.63
C ASN A 233 -4.33 8.79 6.04
N MET A 234 -4.56 7.56 6.50
CA MET A 234 -5.74 6.77 6.12
C MET A 234 -7.04 7.48 6.51
N GLN A 235 -7.12 8.10 7.69
CA GLN A 235 -8.30 8.90 8.06
C GLN A 235 -8.47 10.14 7.17
N THR A 236 -7.39 10.80 6.74
CA THR A 236 -7.48 11.92 5.78
C THR A 236 -7.89 11.44 4.38
N ALA A 237 -7.41 10.30 3.90
CA ALA A 237 -7.69 9.76 2.57
C ALA A 237 -9.17 9.44 2.30
N HIS A 238 -9.99 9.26 3.34
CA HIS A 238 -11.42 9.03 3.19
C HIS A 238 -12.22 10.29 2.88
N LYS A 239 -11.76 11.46 3.35
CA LYS A 239 -12.54 12.71 3.35
C LYS A 239 -12.89 13.14 1.92
N ARG A 240 -14.06 13.78 1.77
CA ARG A 240 -14.48 14.44 0.54
C ARG A 240 -13.39 15.38 0.03
N ASP A 241 -13.08 15.27 -1.26
CA ASP A 241 -12.06 16.06 -1.98
C ASP A 241 -10.64 16.02 -1.36
N SER A 242 -10.32 14.97 -0.58
CA SER A 242 -9.04 14.82 0.12
C SER A 242 -7.81 14.87 -0.79
N VAL A 243 -7.95 14.56 -2.08
CA VAL A 243 -6.87 14.63 -3.06
C VAL A 243 -6.40 16.07 -3.32
N ILE A 244 -7.29 17.06 -3.16
CA ILE A 244 -7.01 18.49 -3.39
C ILE A 244 -6.87 19.23 -2.05
N THR A 245 -7.73 18.92 -1.07
CA THR A 245 -7.82 19.65 0.21
C THR A 245 -7.03 18.99 1.34
N GLY A 246 -6.70 17.71 1.19
CA GLY A 246 -6.03 16.92 2.22
C GLY A 246 -4.54 17.26 2.35
N LYS A 247 -4.08 17.28 3.59
CA LYS A 247 -2.66 17.30 3.94
C LYS A 247 -2.30 16.01 4.69
N PHE A 248 -1.24 15.36 4.24
CA PHE A 248 -0.81 14.01 4.61
C PHE A 248 0.61 14.06 5.15
N TRP A 249 0.90 13.32 6.21
CA TRP A 249 2.25 13.15 6.74
C TRP A 249 3.13 12.42 5.73
N PHE A 250 4.25 13.02 5.36
CA PHE A 250 5.20 12.43 4.40
C PHE A 250 6.65 12.80 4.77
N ARG A 251 7.61 11.98 4.32
CA ARG A 251 9.04 12.18 4.60
C ARG A 251 9.52 13.47 3.94
N ASN A 252 10.27 14.30 4.66
CA ASN A 252 10.83 15.53 4.11
C ASN A 252 11.97 15.23 3.12
N ASN A 253 12.86 14.32 3.50
CA ASN A 253 14.15 14.08 2.85
C ASN A 253 14.07 13.02 1.72
N VAL A 254 13.17 13.23 0.75
CA VAL A 254 13.26 12.54 -0.54
C VAL A 254 14.42 13.18 -1.34
N PRO A 255 15.35 12.39 -1.93
CA PRO A 255 16.51 12.93 -2.65
C PRO A 255 16.10 13.79 -3.84
N CYS A 256 16.91 14.81 -4.16
CA CYS A 256 16.69 15.63 -5.35
C CYS A 256 16.95 14.84 -6.64
N VAL A 257 16.43 15.36 -7.76
CA VAL A 257 16.50 14.65 -9.06
C VAL A 257 17.95 14.46 -9.49
N GLU A 258 18.82 15.43 -9.21
CA GLU A 258 20.25 15.39 -9.52
C GLU A 258 20.96 14.27 -8.76
N ALA A 259 20.80 14.22 -7.43
CA ALA A 259 21.36 13.15 -6.60
C ALA A 259 20.76 11.77 -6.90
N ALA A 260 19.50 11.73 -7.38
CA ALA A 260 18.88 10.51 -7.87
C ALA A 260 19.49 10.04 -9.20
N VAL A 261 19.76 10.95 -10.14
CA VAL A 261 20.45 10.63 -11.41
C VAL A 261 21.88 10.17 -11.15
N GLU A 262 22.67 10.89 -10.34
CA GLU A 262 24.03 10.48 -9.95
C GLU A 262 24.06 9.06 -9.36
N LYS A 263 23.10 8.74 -8.48
CA LYS A 263 22.96 7.40 -7.88
C LYS A 263 22.56 6.33 -8.92
N LEU A 264 21.73 6.66 -9.90
CA LEU A 264 21.34 5.72 -10.96
C LEU A 264 22.47 5.48 -11.96
N GLU A 265 23.21 6.51 -12.36
CA GLU A 265 24.38 6.40 -13.23
C GLU A 265 25.47 5.52 -12.57
N ALA A 266 25.77 5.75 -11.29
CA ALA A 266 26.67 4.90 -10.51
C ALA A 266 26.23 3.43 -10.42
N VAL A 267 24.92 3.14 -10.50
CA VAL A 267 24.37 1.78 -10.56
C VAL A 267 24.49 1.16 -11.97
N GLN A 268 24.58 1.96 -13.03
CA GLN A 268 24.81 1.46 -14.40
C GLN A 268 26.28 1.12 -14.69
N ASP A 269 27.22 1.84 -14.07
CA ASP A 269 28.66 1.59 -14.19
C ASP A 269 29.14 0.34 -13.43
N CYS A 270 28.27 -0.29 -12.63
CA CYS A 270 28.47 -1.62 -12.04
C CYS A 270 28.44 -2.76 -13.09
N GLN A 271 29.38 -2.72 -14.04
CA GLN A 271 29.64 -3.75 -15.04
C GLN A 271 30.07 -5.09 -14.40
N PRO A 272 29.88 -6.24 -15.08
CA PRO A 272 30.10 -7.57 -14.50
C PRO A 272 31.58 -7.95 -14.40
N GLY A 273 32.33 -7.26 -13.53
CA GLY A 273 33.74 -7.51 -13.22
C GLY A 273 34.00 -8.09 -11.82
N CYS A 274 32.99 -8.15 -10.94
CA CYS A 274 33.15 -8.80 -9.63
C CYS A 274 33.46 -10.30 -9.82
N PRO A 275 34.47 -10.84 -9.11
CA PRO A 275 34.82 -12.25 -9.24
C PRO A 275 33.71 -13.11 -8.65
N SER A 276 32.92 -13.75 -9.51
CA SER A 276 32.03 -14.83 -9.11
C SER A 276 32.89 -15.93 -8.50
N SER A 277 32.70 -16.22 -7.21
CA SER A 277 33.31 -17.37 -6.54
C SER A 277 32.94 -18.62 -7.31
N SER A 278 33.93 -19.25 -7.95
CA SER A 278 33.70 -20.38 -8.84
C SER A 278 33.30 -21.59 -8.01
N VAL A 279 31.99 -21.84 -7.91
CA VAL A 279 31.46 -23.11 -7.40
C VAL A 279 31.89 -24.20 -8.36
N SER A 280 33.00 -24.87 -8.03
CA SER A 280 33.53 -25.99 -8.78
C SER A 280 32.58 -27.18 -8.62
N VAL A 281 31.66 -27.33 -9.57
CA VAL A 281 30.86 -28.55 -9.72
C VAL A 281 31.83 -29.67 -10.06
N ALA A 282 32.17 -30.49 -9.07
CA ALA A 282 32.99 -31.67 -9.28
C ALA A 282 32.19 -32.70 -10.08
N SER A 283 32.74 -33.15 -11.20
CA SER A 283 32.23 -34.31 -11.94
C SER A 283 32.47 -35.57 -11.11
N ASP A 284 31.41 -36.34 -10.83
CA ASP A 284 31.52 -37.63 -10.14
C ASP A 284 31.58 -38.76 -11.18
N ASP A 285 32.74 -39.41 -11.28
CA ASP A 285 33.04 -40.51 -12.20
C ASP A 285 34.13 -41.42 -11.59
N GLY A 286 33.79 -42.67 -11.22
CA GLY A 286 34.79 -43.73 -11.02
C GLY A 286 34.84 -44.47 -9.66
N LEU A 287 33.93 -45.43 -9.47
CA LEU A 287 34.14 -46.77 -8.85
C LEU A 287 35.43 -47.06 -8.04
N GLY A 288 35.34 -47.47 -6.76
CA GLY A 288 36.54 -48.02 -6.06
C GLY A 288 36.50 -48.53 -4.61
N SER A 289 35.74 -49.60 -4.28
CA SER A 289 36.00 -50.53 -3.14
C SER A 289 35.90 -50.04 -1.67
N THR A 290 35.87 -51.02 -0.74
CA THR A 290 35.46 -50.94 0.69
C THR A 290 36.63 -51.32 1.65
N PRO A 291 36.44 -51.45 3.00
CA PRO A 291 36.08 -50.41 3.97
C PRO A 291 36.96 -50.43 5.26
N SER A 292 37.09 -49.30 5.99
CA SER A 292 37.66 -49.32 7.36
C SER A 292 37.32 -48.11 8.27
N THR A 293 36.61 -48.37 9.37
CA THR A 293 36.74 -47.66 10.66
C THR A 293 38.01 -48.17 11.40
N PRO A 294 38.58 -47.48 12.43
CA PRO A 294 37.89 -46.71 13.49
C PRO A 294 38.57 -45.39 13.93
N GLY A 295 38.00 -44.70 14.94
CA GLY A 295 38.72 -43.66 15.69
C GLY A 295 37.83 -42.66 16.46
N LEU A 296 37.74 -42.81 17.79
CA LEU A 296 37.21 -41.79 18.70
C LEU A 296 38.37 -40.95 19.25
N ASN A 297 38.28 -39.61 19.23
CA ASN A 297 38.28 -38.76 20.44
C ASN A 297 38.47 -37.25 20.18
N SER A 298 37.88 -36.44 21.06
CA SER A 298 38.26 -35.08 21.52
C SER A 298 39.00 -34.14 20.55
N SER A 299 38.48 -32.95 20.23
CA SER A 299 38.42 -31.86 21.22
C SER A 299 37.44 -30.73 20.83
N PHE A 300 36.78 -30.12 21.81
CA PHE A 300 35.98 -28.90 21.60
C PHE A 300 36.89 -27.67 21.52
N GLY A 301 36.93 -27.02 20.36
CA GLY A 301 37.52 -25.70 20.17
C GLY A 301 36.48 -24.75 19.57
N HIS A 302 35.86 -23.91 20.38
CA HIS A 302 34.91 -22.90 19.89
C HIS A 302 35.65 -21.73 19.23
N HIS A 303 35.94 -21.87 17.94
CA HIS A 303 36.11 -20.70 17.07
C HIS A 303 34.73 -20.25 16.57
N HIS A 304 34.19 -19.21 17.20
CA HIS A 304 33.20 -18.36 16.54
C HIS A 304 33.92 -17.60 15.43
N ASP A 305 33.85 -18.12 14.20
CA ASP A 305 34.16 -17.32 13.03
C ASP A 305 32.87 -16.62 12.57
N SER A 306 32.82 -15.31 12.74
CA SER A 306 31.68 -14.50 12.37
C SER A 306 31.73 -14.23 10.87
N SER A 307 31.12 -15.11 10.07
CA SER A 307 31.00 -14.94 8.63
C SER A 307 30.17 -13.69 8.29
N THR A 308 30.84 -12.56 8.12
CA THR A 308 30.22 -11.27 7.83
C THR A 308 29.66 -11.25 6.40
N GLU A 309 28.42 -11.73 6.22
CA GLU A 309 27.70 -11.50 4.97
C GLU A 309 27.57 -9.98 4.73
N CYS A 310 28.31 -9.47 3.75
CA CYS A 310 28.29 -8.05 3.41
C CYS A 310 26.99 -7.71 2.67
N CYS A 311 25.95 -7.36 3.42
CA CYS A 311 24.60 -7.05 2.93
C CYS A 311 24.51 -5.90 1.90
N GLY A 312 25.62 -5.22 1.58
CA GLY A 312 25.66 -4.09 0.65
C GLY A 312 26.09 -4.40 -0.79
N CYS A 313 26.67 -5.57 -1.09
CA CYS A 313 27.38 -5.78 -2.38
C CYS A 313 26.77 -6.80 -3.36
N SER A 314 25.68 -7.50 -3.00
CA SER A 314 25.02 -8.51 -3.86
C SER A 314 23.64 -8.09 -4.38
N SER A 315 23.21 -6.86 -4.04
CA SER A 315 21.84 -6.36 -4.14
C SER A 315 21.57 -5.40 -5.31
N PHE A 316 22.60 -4.83 -5.93
CA PHE A 316 22.45 -3.70 -6.88
C PHE A 316 22.73 -3.99 -8.37
N ALA A 317 22.88 -5.27 -8.76
CA ALA A 317 22.84 -5.66 -10.17
C ALA A 317 21.38 -6.04 -10.57
N PRO A 318 20.78 -5.44 -11.62
CA PRO A 318 19.44 -5.81 -12.06
C PRO A 318 19.42 -7.25 -12.59
N ARG A 319 18.90 -8.18 -11.78
CA ARG A 319 18.91 -9.64 -12.03
C ARG A 319 18.22 -10.01 -13.35
N SER A 320 19.05 -10.19 -14.39
CA SER A 320 18.73 -10.66 -15.74
C SER A 320 17.65 -9.89 -16.53
N ARG A 321 18.05 -9.37 -17.69
CA ARG A 321 17.17 -8.76 -18.71
C ARG A 321 16.20 -9.76 -19.41
N SER A 322 16.12 -11.02 -18.94
CA SER A 322 15.27 -12.08 -19.52
C SER A 322 13.83 -12.12 -18.99
N ASN A 323 13.59 -11.86 -17.71
CA ASN A 323 12.35 -12.27 -17.01
C ASN A 323 11.39 -11.12 -16.62
N SER A 324 11.59 -9.90 -17.11
CA SER A 324 10.65 -8.79 -16.87
C SER A 324 9.24 -9.11 -17.40
N PRO A 325 8.18 -9.10 -16.57
CA PRO A 325 6.80 -9.28 -17.03
C PRO A 325 6.39 -8.21 -18.05
N LEU A 326 6.90 -6.99 -17.92
CA LEU A 326 6.64 -5.88 -18.84
C LEU A 326 7.10 -6.21 -20.26
N ARG A 327 8.21 -6.95 -20.42
CA ARG A 327 8.73 -7.38 -21.73
C ARG A 327 7.83 -8.44 -22.38
N LYS A 328 7.22 -9.33 -21.58
CA LYS A 328 6.22 -10.30 -22.07
C LYS A 328 4.92 -9.62 -22.48
N LEU A 329 4.52 -8.55 -21.78
CA LEU A 329 3.32 -7.76 -22.10
C LEU A 329 3.51 -6.95 -23.40
N LEU A 330 4.63 -6.22 -23.53
CA LEU A 330 4.93 -5.37 -24.69
C LEU A 330 5.23 -6.17 -25.97
N GLY A 331 5.75 -7.39 -25.85
CA GLY A 331 6.08 -8.24 -26.99
C GLY A 331 4.88 -8.70 -27.83
N GLY A 332 3.65 -8.58 -27.32
CA GLY A 332 2.44 -8.95 -28.07
C GLY A 332 1.92 -7.88 -29.03
N LEU A 333 2.44 -6.64 -28.97
CA LEU A 333 1.86 -5.47 -29.66
C LEU A 333 2.56 -5.08 -30.97
N SER A 334 3.65 -5.75 -31.36
CA SER A 334 4.46 -5.37 -32.54
C SER A 334 3.96 -5.93 -33.89
N ALA A 335 2.73 -6.45 -33.96
CA ALA A 335 2.27 -7.30 -35.06
C ALA A 335 0.94 -6.86 -35.74
N SER A 336 0.82 -5.60 -36.16
CA SER A 336 -0.06 -5.22 -37.29
C SER A 336 0.33 -3.86 -37.92
N THR A 337 -0.02 -3.66 -39.19
CA THR A 337 0.42 -2.54 -40.03
C THR A 337 -0.64 -1.44 -40.22
N SER A 338 -0.20 -0.18 -40.27
CA SER A 338 -1.03 0.99 -40.58
C SER A 338 -1.52 1.04 -42.05
N PRO A 339 -2.47 1.92 -42.38
CA PRO A 339 -2.07 3.19 -43.01
C PRO A 339 -2.83 4.46 -42.56
N THR A 340 -2.40 5.61 -43.09
CA THR A 340 -2.70 7.01 -42.73
C THR A 340 -3.96 7.63 -43.35
N THR A 341 -4.52 8.69 -42.73
CA THR A 341 -4.72 10.04 -43.35
C THR A 341 -5.22 11.12 -42.35
N SER A 342 -5.14 12.40 -42.75
CA SER A 342 -5.65 13.64 -42.10
C SER A 342 -5.96 14.65 -43.25
N PRO A 343 -6.41 15.92 -43.09
CA PRO A 343 -6.68 16.83 -41.94
C PRO A 343 -8.12 17.46 -42.08
N PRO A 344 -8.49 18.75 -41.78
CA PRO A 344 -7.88 19.89 -41.05
C PRO A 344 -8.79 20.62 -40.02
N SER A 345 -8.38 21.81 -39.57
CA SER A 345 -8.89 22.64 -38.46
C SER A 345 -9.56 23.98 -38.85
N THR A 346 -10.41 24.56 -37.98
CA THR A 346 -10.90 25.97 -38.07
C THR A 346 -11.09 26.65 -36.69
N SER A 347 -11.21 27.99 -36.68
CA SER A 347 -11.40 28.94 -35.54
C SER A 347 -11.95 30.28 -36.09
N PRO A 348 -12.22 31.38 -35.31
CA PRO A 348 -12.29 31.60 -33.86
C PRO A 348 -13.78 31.79 -33.41
N PRO A 349 -14.38 32.93 -32.92
CA PRO A 349 -13.96 34.31 -32.59
C PRO A 349 -13.86 34.58 -31.05
N SER A 350 -14.20 35.80 -30.55
CA SER A 350 -13.99 36.22 -29.15
C SER A 350 -14.91 37.36 -28.63
N MET A 351 -15.06 37.47 -27.29
CA MET A 351 -15.55 38.64 -26.50
C MET A 351 -17.06 39.02 -26.65
N PRO A 352 -17.72 39.70 -25.67
CA PRO A 352 -17.21 40.77 -24.79
C PRO A 352 -17.36 40.59 -23.26
N GLN A 353 -16.74 41.50 -22.51
CA GLN A 353 -16.81 41.64 -21.04
C GLN A 353 -18.16 42.21 -20.55
N ARG A 354 -18.51 41.96 -19.27
CA ARG A 354 -19.25 42.95 -18.49
C ARG A 354 -18.94 42.95 -16.98
N VAL A 355 -18.85 44.17 -16.46
CA VAL A 355 -18.86 44.66 -15.07
C VAL A 355 -19.59 43.74 -14.07
N GLY A 356 -18.98 43.50 -12.90
CA GLY A 356 -19.56 42.75 -11.79
C GLY A 356 -20.22 43.63 -10.70
N SER A 357 -20.57 43.01 -9.58
CA SER A 357 -21.10 43.67 -8.38
C SER A 357 -20.74 42.89 -7.12
N GLU A 358 -20.21 43.56 -6.10
CA GLU A 358 -20.01 42.97 -4.77
C GLU A 358 -21.36 42.73 -4.09
N VAL A 359 -21.51 41.60 -3.39
CA VAL A 359 -22.62 41.39 -2.44
C VAL A 359 -22.03 40.80 -1.16
N THR A 360 -21.95 41.64 -0.13
CA THR A 360 -21.68 41.20 1.24
C THR A 360 -22.96 40.61 1.84
N ASN A 361 -22.84 39.52 2.62
CA ASN A 361 -23.30 39.54 4.01
C ASN A 361 -22.93 38.28 4.79
N ASN A 362 -22.84 38.46 6.12
CA ASN A 362 -22.78 37.38 7.09
C ASN A 362 -24.13 36.63 7.13
N MET A 363 -24.11 35.35 7.51
CA MET A 363 -24.83 34.95 8.73
C MET A 363 -24.22 33.69 9.35
N SER A 364 -24.40 33.58 10.67
CA SER A 364 -23.73 32.60 11.53
C SER A 364 -24.69 31.52 12.03
N ALA A 365 -24.11 30.44 12.57
CA ALA A 365 -24.71 29.52 13.55
C ALA A 365 -25.91 28.66 13.11
N LEU A 366 -25.63 27.37 12.92
CA LEU A 366 -26.25 26.33 13.75
C LEU A 366 -25.14 25.46 14.32
N GLY A 367 -25.13 25.26 15.64
CA GLY A 367 -24.10 24.50 16.35
C GLY A 367 -24.63 23.17 16.88
N LEU A 368 -23.76 22.16 16.94
CA LEU A 368 -23.96 20.91 17.67
C LEU A 368 -22.63 20.54 18.35
N ASP A 369 -22.49 20.92 19.63
CA ASP A 369 -21.35 20.52 20.45
C ASP A 369 -21.36 19.03 20.78
N MET A 370 -20.18 18.43 20.88
CA MET A 370 -19.93 17.15 21.53
C MET A 370 -18.87 17.33 22.62
N PRO A 371 -18.99 16.61 23.76
CA PRO A 371 -18.34 17.02 25.00
C PRO A 371 -16.81 16.74 25.04
N PRO A 372 -16.01 17.62 25.67
CA PRO A 372 -14.60 17.38 25.90
C PRO A 372 -14.37 16.32 26.98
N ALA A 373 -13.31 15.52 26.84
CA ALA A 373 -12.88 14.57 27.87
C ALA A 373 -12.32 15.31 29.10
N SER A 374 -12.63 14.81 30.30
CA SER A 374 -12.14 15.40 31.55
C SER A 374 -10.74 14.92 31.90
N VAL A 375 -9.87 15.87 32.26
CA VAL A 375 -8.55 15.61 32.85
C VAL A 375 -8.40 16.52 34.05
N ASN A 376 -8.32 15.93 35.26
CA ASN A 376 -8.02 16.64 36.50
C ASN A 376 -6.70 16.12 37.06
N GLY A 377 -5.71 17.00 37.19
CA GLY A 377 -4.36 16.66 37.63
C GLY A 377 -3.50 17.91 37.80
N THR A 378 -3.71 18.64 38.88
CA THR A 378 -2.99 19.89 39.18
C THR A 378 -1.55 19.65 39.65
N SER A 379 -0.58 20.29 38.99
CA SER A 379 0.75 20.57 39.55
C SER A 379 1.27 21.93 39.03
N SER A 380 2.29 22.48 39.70
CA SER A 380 2.61 23.91 39.66
C SER A 380 3.66 24.32 38.61
N THR A 381 3.62 25.60 38.26
CA THR A 381 4.48 26.25 37.26
C THR A 381 5.95 26.36 37.67
N THR A 382 6.85 25.94 36.77
CA THR A 382 8.11 26.67 36.49
C THR A 382 8.29 26.78 34.99
N ALA A 383 8.52 27.99 34.48
CA ALA A 383 8.62 28.26 33.05
C ALA A 383 10.08 28.15 32.57
N SER A 384 10.44 27.03 31.96
CA SER A 384 11.65 26.92 31.13
C SER A 384 11.38 27.48 29.73
N LYS A 385 12.40 28.05 29.07
CA LYS A 385 12.31 28.39 27.65
C LYS A 385 12.12 27.11 26.84
N PRO A 386 11.26 27.09 25.79
CA PRO A 386 11.26 25.99 24.85
C PRO A 386 12.63 25.89 24.18
N ALA A 387 13.18 24.68 24.15
CA ALA A 387 14.31 24.37 23.28
C ALA A 387 13.90 24.58 21.81
N PRO A 388 14.82 24.90 20.88
CA PRO A 388 14.49 24.96 19.46
C PRO A 388 13.87 23.62 19.03
N SER A 389 12.67 23.67 18.47
CA SER A 389 11.97 22.48 17.99
C SER A 389 12.83 21.77 16.95
N LYS A 390 13.22 20.52 17.21
CA LYS A 390 13.77 19.64 16.18
C LYS A 390 12.81 19.65 15.00
N SER A 391 13.28 19.99 13.80
CA SER A 391 12.53 19.74 12.58
C SER A 391 12.24 18.24 12.50
N THR A 392 10.96 17.86 12.50
CA THR A 392 10.57 16.47 12.31
C THR A 392 11.06 15.97 10.95
N GLU A 393 11.41 14.70 10.85
CA GLU A 393 11.88 14.10 9.57
C GLU A 393 10.75 13.99 8.53
N TRP A 394 9.52 14.23 8.96
CA TRP A 394 8.29 14.27 8.19
C TRP A 394 7.53 15.59 8.42
N THR A 395 6.71 16.00 7.46
CA THR A 395 5.78 17.13 7.55
C THR A 395 4.45 16.80 6.90
N GLN A 396 3.48 17.70 6.98
CA GLN A 396 2.20 17.59 6.27
C GLN A 396 2.27 18.23 4.88
N MET A 397 2.05 17.41 3.84
CA MET A 397 2.11 17.79 2.42
C MET A 397 0.79 17.46 1.70
N SER A 398 0.44 18.16 0.62
CA SER A 398 -0.69 17.79 -0.26
C SER A 398 -0.28 16.70 -1.24
N ILE A 399 -1.26 16.02 -1.86
CA ILE A 399 -0.97 15.02 -2.88
C ILE A 399 -0.17 15.63 -4.05
N ASP A 400 -0.43 16.90 -4.42
CA ASP A 400 0.38 17.65 -5.39
C ASP A 400 1.87 17.74 -4.97
N GLU A 401 2.14 18.19 -3.74
CA GLU A 401 3.50 18.33 -3.21
C GLU A 401 4.24 16.98 -3.15
N ILE A 402 3.56 15.89 -2.78
CA ILE A 402 4.13 14.53 -2.72
C ILE A 402 4.40 13.97 -4.12
N MET A 403 3.47 14.15 -5.06
CA MET A 403 3.54 13.49 -6.37
C MET A 403 4.33 14.32 -7.39
N ASN A 404 4.10 15.63 -7.48
CA ASN A 404 4.73 16.52 -8.44
C ASN A 404 5.93 17.27 -7.85
N GLY A 405 5.99 17.45 -6.53
CA GLY A 405 7.06 18.17 -5.84
C GLY A 405 6.69 19.61 -5.48
N SER A 406 7.66 20.35 -4.94
CA SER A 406 7.55 21.77 -4.59
C SER A 406 8.91 22.45 -4.81
N SER A 407 9.05 23.72 -4.38
CA SER A 407 10.36 24.40 -4.33
C SER A 407 11.31 23.85 -3.27
N THR A 408 10.88 22.94 -2.40
CA THR A 408 11.66 22.38 -1.28
C THR A 408 11.58 20.85 -1.14
N HIS A 409 10.76 20.17 -1.95
CA HIS A 409 10.58 18.72 -1.90
C HIS A 409 10.51 18.13 -3.32
N THR A 410 11.13 16.98 -3.54
CA THR A 410 11.17 16.32 -4.86
C THR A 410 10.06 15.29 -4.98
N GLY A 411 9.16 15.49 -5.93
CA GLY A 411 8.00 14.62 -6.10
C GLY A 411 8.33 13.24 -6.65
N LEU A 412 7.47 12.27 -6.35
CA LEU A 412 7.59 10.89 -6.81
C LEU A 412 7.51 10.74 -8.34
N ILE A 413 6.79 11.62 -9.05
CA ILE A 413 6.66 11.61 -10.51
C ILE A 413 7.94 12.14 -11.20
N PRO A 414 8.55 13.26 -10.78
CA PRO A 414 9.92 13.63 -11.19
C PRO A 414 10.94 12.48 -11.06
N LEU A 415 10.99 11.80 -9.90
CA LEU A 415 11.89 10.65 -9.71
C LEU A 415 11.55 9.47 -10.64
N ALA A 416 10.27 9.20 -10.85
CA ALA A 416 9.82 8.18 -11.79
C ALA A 416 10.21 8.51 -13.25
N ARG A 417 10.19 9.79 -13.65
CA ARG A 417 10.66 10.22 -14.99
C ARG A 417 12.17 10.07 -15.11
N ALA A 418 12.95 10.56 -14.15
CA ALA A 418 14.41 10.41 -14.13
C ALA A 418 14.85 8.94 -14.18
N PHE A 419 14.17 8.05 -13.45
CA PHE A 419 14.42 6.62 -13.55
C PHE A 419 14.13 6.06 -14.96
N LEU A 420 13.02 6.47 -15.60
CA LEU A 420 12.73 6.09 -16.99
C LEU A 420 13.76 6.65 -18.00
N ASP A 421 14.38 7.79 -17.73
CA ASP A 421 15.43 8.36 -18.60
C ASP A 421 16.69 7.49 -18.64
N THR A 422 16.96 6.74 -17.56
CA THR A 422 18.08 5.77 -17.53
C THR A 422 17.80 4.46 -18.26
N LEU A 423 16.56 4.22 -18.71
CA LEU A 423 16.12 2.94 -19.29
C LEU A 423 15.97 3.03 -20.82
N VAL A 424 16.77 2.22 -21.53
CA VAL A 424 16.62 2.03 -22.99
C VAL A 424 15.24 1.40 -23.30
N MET A 425 14.35 2.18 -23.92
CA MET A 425 13.02 1.75 -24.36
C MET A 425 12.60 2.44 -25.67
N ASP A 426 11.54 1.95 -26.30
CA ASP A 426 10.93 2.54 -27.50
C ASP A 426 10.18 3.84 -27.19
N ASP A 427 10.28 4.84 -28.07
CA ASP A 427 9.69 6.18 -27.89
C ASP A 427 8.17 6.15 -27.67
N LYS A 428 7.44 5.21 -28.27
CA LYS A 428 5.99 5.06 -28.08
C LYS A 428 5.68 4.51 -26.70
N VAL A 429 6.50 3.57 -26.21
CA VAL A 429 6.40 3.06 -24.84
C VAL A 429 6.70 4.16 -23.83
N ARG A 430 7.74 4.97 -24.06
CA ARG A 430 8.03 6.13 -23.18
C ARG A 430 6.92 7.18 -23.23
N THR A 431 6.38 7.48 -24.41
CA THR A 431 5.25 8.41 -24.58
C THR A 431 4.00 7.92 -23.84
N LEU A 432 3.66 6.63 -23.94
CA LEU A 432 2.52 6.05 -23.24
C LEU A 432 2.71 6.11 -21.72
N VAL A 433 3.88 5.72 -21.20
CA VAL A 433 4.17 5.79 -19.76
C VAL A 433 4.21 7.23 -19.25
N ASN A 434 4.75 8.19 -20.02
CA ASN A 434 4.63 9.61 -19.70
C ASN A 434 3.16 10.05 -19.63
N THR A 435 2.31 9.63 -20.57
CA THR A 435 0.87 9.95 -20.57
C THR A 435 0.14 9.39 -19.34
N TYR A 436 0.52 8.19 -18.87
CA TYR A 436 0.05 7.64 -17.59
C TYR A 436 0.51 8.50 -16.40
N LEU A 437 1.77 8.95 -16.39
CA LEU A 437 2.29 9.85 -15.36
C LEU A 437 1.65 11.24 -15.40
N ASP A 438 1.27 11.74 -16.58
CA ASP A 438 0.58 13.03 -16.75
C ASP A 438 -0.84 12.99 -16.14
N LEU A 439 -1.60 11.90 -16.33
CA LEU A 439 -2.89 11.69 -15.64
C LEU A 439 -2.75 11.74 -14.11
N ILE A 440 -1.74 11.06 -13.59
CA ILE A 440 -1.48 10.97 -12.14
C ILE A 440 -1.05 12.35 -11.60
N ALA A 441 -0.19 13.06 -12.33
CA ALA A 441 0.25 14.43 -12.03
C ALA A 441 -0.92 15.43 -12.05
N ASP A 442 -1.79 15.36 -13.06
CA ASP A 442 -2.95 16.24 -13.22
C ASP A 442 -4.03 16.02 -12.16
N ARG A 443 -4.23 14.77 -11.70
CA ARG A 443 -5.12 14.48 -10.56
C ARG A 443 -4.52 14.97 -9.24
N ALA A 444 -3.23 14.74 -9.00
CA ALA A 444 -2.54 15.22 -7.81
C ALA A 444 -2.59 16.76 -7.70
N ALA A 445 -2.40 17.46 -8.82
CA ALA A 445 -2.46 18.93 -8.90
C ALA A 445 -3.88 19.53 -8.97
N GLY A 446 -4.94 18.72 -8.83
CA GLY A 446 -6.32 19.20 -8.94
C GLY A 446 -6.70 19.78 -10.31
N ARG A 447 -5.96 19.45 -11.38
CA ARG A 447 -6.27 19.86 -12.77
C ARG A 447 -7.35 18.97 -13.39
N ILE A 448 -7.41 17.70 -13.00
CA ILE A 448 -8.42 16.73 -13.42
C ILE A 448 -9.08 16.11 -12.19
N ALA A 449 -10.41 16.00 -12.22
CA ALA A 449 -11.18 15.38 -11.15
C ALA A 449 -10.85 13.89 -10.96
N THR A 450 -10.98 13.41 -9.71
CA THR A 450 -11.11 11.97 -9.44
C THR A 450 -12.47 11.46 -9.90
N SER A 451 -12.56 10.14 -10.07
CA SER A 451 -13.80 9.46 -10.47
C SER A 451 -14.94 9.76 -9.49
N ALA A 452 -14.65 9.82 -8.18
CA ALA A 452 -15.62 10.21 -7.16
C ALA A 452 -16.08 11.68 -7.29
N ASN A 453 -15.15 12.63 -7.45
CA ASN A 453 -15.50 14.04 -7.63
C ASN A 453 -16.38 14.24 -8.89
N TRP A 454 -16.04 13.58 -10.00
CA TRP A 454 -16.86 13.60 -11.21
C TRP A 454 -18.25 12.99 -11.01
N MET A 455 -18.38 11.83 -10.35
CA MET A 455 -19.69 11.24 -10.03
C MET A 455 -20.54 12.18 -9.15
N ARG A 456 -19.92 12.85 -8.17
CA ARG A 456 -20.56 13.86 -7.31
C ARG A 456 -21.03 15.07 -8.13
N GLN A 457 -20.21 15.58 -9.04
CA GLN A 457 -20.60 16.62 -10.00
C GLN A 457 -21.72 16.17 -10.96
N PHE A 458 -21.79 14.89 -11.33
CA PHE A 458 -22.87 14.37 -12.17
C PHE A 458 -24.19 14.38 -11.41
N VAL A 459 -24.24 13.77 -10.22
CA VAL A 459 -25.44 13.73 -9.37
C VAL A 459 -25.93 15.15 -9.06
N MET A 460 -25.06 16.05 -8.61
CA MET A 460 -25.47 17.39 -8.17
C MET A 460 -25.96 18.32 -9.29
N ARG A 461 -25.69 17.97 -10.57
CA ARG A 461 -26.20 18.67 -11.77
C ARG A 461 -27.38 17.94 -12.43
N HIS A 462 -27.80 16.79 -11.91
CA HIS A 462 -28.85 15.98 -12.53
C HIS A 462 -30.24 16.62 -12.31
N PRO A 463 -31.13 16.75 -13.32
CA PRO A 463 -32.43 17.41 -13.17
C PRO A 463 -33.33 16.82 -12.07
N GLU A 464 -33.28 15.49 -11.90
CA GLU A 464 -34.02 14.77 -10.85
C GLU A 464 -33.41 14.85 -9.43
N TYR A 465 -32.25 15.48 -9.25
CA TYR A 465 -31.58 15.56 -7.95
C TYR A 465 -32.09 16.74 -7.11
N LYS A 466 -32.58 16.45 -5.90
CA LYS A 466 -33.39 17.38 -5.10
C LYS A 466 -32.59 18.15 -4.04
N GLN A 467 -31.25 18.14 -4.15
CA GLN A 467 -30.32 18.73 -3.17
C GLN A 467 -30.51 18.15 -1.75
N ASP A 468 -31.00 16.92 -1.64
CA ASP A 468 -31.34 16.19 -0.41
C ASP A 468 -30.39 15.02 -0.12
N SER A 469 -29.23 15.00 -0.78
CA SER A 469 -28.24 13.91 -0.83
C SER A 469 -28.76 12.56 -1.35
N ARG A 470 -29.98 12.45 -1.88
CA ARG A 470 -30.55 11.19 -2.39
C ARG A 470 -30.24 10.97 -3.86
N VAL A 471 -29.61 9.85 -4.17
CA VAL A 471 -29.42 9.37 -5.55
C VAL A 471 -30.61 8.48 -5.90
N SER A 472 -31.58 9.03 -6.64
CA SER A 472 -32.76 8.28 -7.06
C SER A 472 -32.39 7.17 -8.08
N PRO A 473 -33.24 6.14 -8.28
CA PRO A 473 -33.00 5.11 -9.28
C PRO A 473 -32.76 5.64 -10.70
N GLN A 474 -33.38 6.78 -11.06
CA GLN A 474 -33.15 7.45 -12.34
C GLN A 474 -31.75 8.06 -12.41
N VAL A 475 -31.35 8.83 -11.39
CA VAL A 475 -30.00 9.43 -11.30
C VAL A 475 -28.92 8.34 -11.32
N ALA A 476 -29.14 7.23 -10.62
CA ALA A 476 -28.24 6.08 -10.59
C ALA A 476 -28.15 5.38 -11.95
N HIS A 477 -29.28 5.16 -12.64
CA HIS A 477 -29.30 4.61 -13.99
C HIS A 477 -28.51 5.49 -14.96
N ASP A 478 -28.78 6.79 -14.98
CA ASP A 478 -28.17 7.71 -15.95
C ASP A 478 -26.68 7.93 -15.67
N LEU A 479 -26.26 7.91 -14.40
CA LEU A 479 -24.85 7.87 -14.01
C LEU A 479 -24.16 6.59 -14.53
N LEU A 480 -24.76 5.42 -14.34
CA LEU A 480 -24.19 4.14 -14.81
C LEU A 480 -24.15 4.05 -16.34
N ARG A 481 -25.08 4.71 -17.05
CA ARG A 481 -25.04 4.85 -18.51
C ARG A 481 -23.87 5.70 -18.98
N GLU A 482 -23.57 6.79 -18.29
CA GLU A 482 -22.43 7.65 -18.60
C GLU A 482 -21.10 6.98 -18.20
N VAL A 483 -21.03 6.24 -17.08
CA VAL A 483 -19.88 5.37 -16.74
C VAL A 483 -19.64 4.34 -17.83
N GLN A 484 -20.67 3.61 -18.28
CA GLN A 484 -20.56 2.62 -19.36
C GLN A 484 -20.01 3.21 -20.66
N LYS A 485 -20.31 4.48 -20.96
CA LYS A 485 -19.79 5.20 -22.12
C LYS A 485 -18.30 5.50 -21.97
N TRP A 486 -17.83 5.93 -20.79
CA TRP A 486 -16.40 6.14 -20.52
C TRP A 486 -15.60 4.84 -20.63
N THR A 487 -16.07 3.75 -20.02
CA THR A 487 -15.46 2.42 -20.15
C THR A 487 -15.36 1.97 -21.62
N LYS A 488 -16.42 2.16 -22.42
CA LYS A 488 -16.44 1.78 -23.85
C LYS A 488 -15.56 2.63 -24.77
N LEU A 489 -15.13 3.81 -24.31
CA LEU A 489 -14.21 4.70 -25.04
C LEU A 489 -12.75 4.50 -24.61
N ASP A 490 -12.50 3.63 -23.61
CA ASP A 490 -11.26 3.56 -22.84
C ASP A 490 -10.70 4.94 -22.45
N ALA A 491 -11.60 5.79 -21.96
CA ALA A 491 -11.32 7.20 -21.69
C ALA A 491 -12.00 7.65 -20.40
N TYR A 492 -11.55 8.77 -19.86
CA TYR A 492 -11.99 9.30 -18.57
C TYR A 492 -12.43 10.78 -18.67
N PRO A 493 -13.30 11.25 -17.75
CA PRO A 493 -13.78 12.63 -17.74
C PRO A 493 -12.64 13.62 -17.46
N LYS A 494 -12.14 14.31 -18.49
CA LYS A 494 -11.20 15.44 -18.34
C LYS A 494 -11.92 16.72 -17.92
N VAL A 495 -12.54 16.68 -16.73
CA VAL A 495 -13.20 17.84 -16.11
C VAL A 495 -12.34 18.38 -14.96
N ALA A 496 -12.36 19.69 -14.76
CA ALA A 496 -11.83 20.28 -13.53
C ALA A 496 -12.62 19.77 -12.32
N PRO A 497 -11.98 19.56 -11.16
CA PRO A 497 -12.70 19.24 -9.94
C PRO A 497 -13.53 20.43 -9.44
N VAL A 498 -14.56 20.13 -8.67
CA VAL A 498 -15.32 21.10 -7.88
C VAL A 498 -15.04 20.82 -6.41
N LEU A 499 -14.79 21.85 -5.60
CA LEU A 499 -14.73 21.68 -4.14
C LEU A 499 -16.16 21.72 -3.58
N PHE A 500 -16.52 20.71 -2.80
CA PHE A 500 -17.87 20.49 -2.28
C PHE A 500 -17.96 20.72 -0.78
#